data_AF-W9Y205-F1
#
_entry.id   AF-W9Y205-F1
#
_cell.length_a   1.000
_cell.length_b   1.000
_cell.length_c   1.000
_cell.angle_alpha   90.00
_cell.angle_beta   90.00
_cell.angle_gamma   90.00
#
_symmetry.space_group_name_H-M   'P 1'
#
loop_
_entity.id
_entity.type
_entity.pdbx_description
1 polymer ?
#
loop_
_entity_poly.entity_id
_entity_poly.type
_entity_poly.pdbx_seq_one_letter_code
_entity_poly.pdbx_strand_id
1 'polypeptide(L)'
;MADLQTPTEVSLLSTSNPSTESAVAHEKEASTKVSLSEVRIDSTPTSTVANGTTSAVTNGASSRPTSTPTPAPISAPAGIEEYDDPPLFSPSLIGDDVSSSLPEGYSIRPLRRSDYSGGFLPTLRVLTTVGEPTLAEFNARYDFMASRNDTYYILVICDTTGTVVGTGAVIVERKFIHNMGLVGHIEDIAVAKNQQGKKLGLRIIQALDSVAARVGCYKSILDCSEANEGFYVKCGFKRAGLEMAHYYEKAPKMNL
;
A
#
# COMPACT_ATOMS: atom_id res chain seq x y z
N MET A 1 55.42 -36.80 -13.22
CA MET A 1 55.40 -38.07 -12.46
C MET A 1 54.15 -38.06 -11.59
N ALA A 2 53.11 -38.86 -11.78
CA ALA A 2 52.71 -39.80 -12.82
C ALA A 2 51.17 -39.88 -12.75
N ASP A 3 50.53 -39.88 -13.93
CA ASP A 3 49.42 -40.72 -14.41
C ASP A 3 48.19 -40.99 -13.52
N LEU A 4 46.99 -40.58 -13.97
CA LEU A 4 46.06 -41.34 -14.84
C LEU A 4 45.49 -42.60 -14.15
N GLN A 5 44.18 -42.64 -13.89
CA GLN A 5 43.18 -43.27 -14.77
C GLN A 5 41.82 -43.39 -14.04
N THR A 6 40.76 -42.96 -14.70
CA THR A 6 39.36 -43.34 -14.43
C THR A 6 39.11 -44.80 -14.83
N PRO A 7 38.00 -45.41 -14.36
CA PRO A 7 37.29 -46.33 -15.21
C PRO A 7 35.81 -45.97 -15.42
N THR A 8 35.41 -46.37 -16.61
CA THR A 8 34.21 -46.18 -17.41
C THR A 8 32.95 -46.87 -16.87
N GLU A 9 31.80 -46.34 -17.30
CA GLU A 9 30.43 -46.84 -17.15
C GLU A 9 30.19 -48.32 -17.46
N VAL A 10 29.18 -48.89 -16.80
CA VAL A 10 28.35 -49.97 -17.36
C VAL A 10 26.89 -49.56 -17.27
N SER A 11 26.28 -49.46 -18.46
CA SER A 11 24.84 -49.33 -18.69
C SER A 11 24.17 -50.71 -18.64
N LEU A 12 23.04 -50.84 -17.94
CA LEU A 12 22.02 -51.87 -18.20
C LEU A 12 20.61 -51.32 -17.91
N LEU A 13 19.84 -51.21 -19.00
CA LEU A 13 18.37 -51.30 -19.12
C LEU A 13 17.81 -52.44 -18.23
N SER A 14 16.56 -52.54 -17.76
CA SER A 14 15.25 -51.96 -18.13
C SER A 14 14.16 -52.50 -17.15
N THR A 15 12.94 -51.95 -17.27
CA THR A 15 11.58 -52.46 -16.92
C THR A 15 10.91 -52.05 -15.60
N SER A 16 10.11 -50.97 -15.71
CA SER A 16 8.65 -50.84 -15.43
C SER A 16 7.98 -51.42 -14.17
N ASN A 17 7.47 -50.49 -13.34
CA ASN A 17 6.11 -50.34 -12.73
C ASN A 17 5.51 -51.40 -11.77
N PRO A 18 4.46 -51.08 -10.97
CA PRO A 18 4.12 -49.81 -10.29
C PRO A 18 3.59 -50.01 -8.82
N SER A 19 3.17 -48.88 -8.23
CA SER A 19 2.13 -48.70 -7.19
C SER A 19 2.41 -49.10 -5.74
N THR A 20 2.46 -48.08 -4.87
CA THR A 20 1.60 -48.04 -3.68
C THR A 20 1.46 -46.60 -3.18
N GLU A 21 0.21 -46.12 -3.19
CA GLU A 21 -0.24 -44.92 -2.50
C GLU A 21 0.06 -45.02 -1.00
N SER A 22 0.53 -43.93 -0.41
CA SER A 22 0.34 -43.67 1.01
C SER A 22 -0.23 -42.26 1.14
N ALA A 23 -1.53 -42.24 1.46
CA ALA A 23 -2.29 -41.04 1.77
C ALA A 23 -1.70 -40.38 3.03
N VAL A 24 -1.27 -39.13 2.90
CA VAL A 24 -0.99 -38.27 4.05
C VAL A 24 -2.32 -37.64 4.47
N ALA A 25 -2.73 -37.97 5.70
CA ALA A 25 -3.95 -37.51 6.31
C ALA A 25 -3.94 -35.98 6.52
N HIS A 26 -5.01 -35.33 6.08
CA HIS A 26 -5.37 -33.99 6.52
C HIS A 26 -5.81 -34.05 7.98
N GLU A 27 -4.99 -33.52 8.89
CA GLU A 27 -5.45 -33.14 10.22
C GLU A 27 -6.41 -31.96 10.10
N LYS A 28 -7.67 -32.21 10.47
CA LYS A 28 -8.70 -31.19 10.63
C LYS A 28 -8.41 -30.41 11.91
N GLU A 29 -8.04 -29.15 11.75
CA GLU A 29 -7.97 -28.21 12.86
C GLU A 29 -9.39 -27.96 13.41
N ALA A 30 -9.55 -28.17 14.72
CA ALA A 30 -10.83 -28.05 15.41
C ALA A 30 -11.22 -26.56 15.52
N SER A 31 -12.22 -26.14 14.76
CA SER A 31 -12.85 -24.83 14.90
C SER A 31 -13.67 -24.79 16.19
N THR A 32 -13.18 -24.02 17.17
CA THR A 32 -13.93 -23.66 18.39
C THR A 32 -15.14 -22.79 17.99
N LYS A 33 -16.32 -23.40 17.92
CA LYS A 33 -17.59 -22.69 17.74
C LYS A 33 -17.95 -21.92 19.01
N VAL A 34 -17.85 -20.60 18.99
CA VAL A 34 -18.51 -19.73 19.98
C VAL A 34 -19.95 -19.49 19.49
N SER A 35 -20.93 -19.98 20.24
CA SER A 35 -22.35 -19.80 19.98
C SER A 35 -22.86 -18.60 20.75
N LEU A 36 -23.26 -17.52 20.06
CA LEU A 36 -23.95 -16.36 20.63
C LEU A 36 -25.42 -16.41 20.21
N SER A 37 -26.31 -16.55 21.20
CA SER A 37 -27.75 -16.54 21.04
C SER A 37 -28.28 -15.11 20.85
N GLU A 38 -29.08 -14.90 19.81
CA GLU A 38 -29.76 -13.65 19.46
C GLU A 38 -30.80 -13.23 20.52
N VAL A 39 -30.81 -11.94 20.87
CA VAL A 39 -31.94 -11.29 21.56
C VAL A 39 -32.62 -10.35 20.56
N ARG A 40 -33.87 -10.69 20.21
CA ARG A 40 -34.77 -9.85 19.41
C ARG A 40 -35.41 -8.78 20.30
N ILE A 41 -35.47 -7.54 19.81
CA ILE A 41 -36.48 -6.57 20.22
C ILE A 41 -37.05 -5.94 18.94
N ASP A 42 -38.35 -6.08 18.78
CA ASP A 42 -39.17 -5.53 17.69
C ASP A 42 -40.13 -4.50 18.28
N SER A 43 -40.30 -3.36 17.61
CA SER A 43 -41.60 -2.66 17.45
C SER A 43 -41.43 -1.30 16.75
N THR A 44 -41.89 -1.23 15.50
CA THR A 44 -42.39 -0.05 14.74
C THR A 44 -43.84 0.34 15.15
N PRO A 45 -44.54 1.32 14.52
CA PRO A 45 -44.20 2.65 13.93
C PRO A 45 -45.20 3.76 14.41
N THR A 46 -45.22 4.99 13.83
CA THR A 46 -46.44 5.70 13.32
C THR A 46 -46.21 7.18 12.88
N SER A 47 -46.81 7.47 11.70
CA SER A 47 -47.40 8.71 11.12
C SER A 47 -46.60 10.00 10.75
N THR A 48 -46.47 10.18 9.44
CA THR A 48 -46.93 11.31 8.58
C THR A 48 -47.48 12.61 9.19
N VAL A 49 -47.04 13.79 8.69
CA VAL A 49 -47.90 14.88 8.16
C VAL A 49 -47.12 15.71 7.11
N ALA A 50 -47.80 16.07 6.02
CA ALA A 50 -47.36 16.98 4.95
C ALA A 50 -48.13 18.32 5.00
N ASN A 51 -47.50 19.41 4.52
CA ASN A 51 -48.07 20.59 3.82
C ASN A 51 -46.90 21.57 3.59
N GLY A 52 -46.59 22.06 2.38
CA GLY A 52 -47.37 23.00 1.54
C GLY A 52 -47.06 24.45 1.99
N THR A 53 -46.84 25.51 1.20
CA THR A 53 -46.86 25.83 -0.23
C THR A 53 -46.35 27.30 -0.33
N THR A 54 -45.75 27.69 -1.48
CA THR A 54 -45.65 29.06 -2.07
C THR A 54 -44.99 30.23 -1.32
N SER A 55 -44.00 30.89 -1.95
CA SER A 55 -44.20 32.10 -2.78
C SER A 55 -42.88 32.84 -3.04
N ALA A 56 -42.71 33.25 -4.30
CA ALA A 56 -41.64 34.10 -4.80
C ALA A 56 -41.87 35.57 -4.45
N VAL A 57 -40.80 36.35 -4.20
CA VAL A 57 -40.72 37.77 -4.57
C VAL A 57 -39.26 38.16 -4.88
N THR A 58 -39.15 38.96 -5.92
CA THR A 58 -38.03 39.62 -6.58
C THR A 58 -37.30 40.66 -5.71
N ASN A 59 -36.03 40.95 -6.04
CA ASN A 59 -35.60 42.29 -6.51
C ASN A 59 -34.09 42.33 -6.77
N GLY A 60 -33.73 42.88 -7.92
CA GLY A 60 -32.35 43.18 -8.29
C GLY A 60 -31.89 44.54 -7.74
N ALA A 61 -30.57 44.72 -7.69
CA ALA A 61 -29.92 46.01 -7.89
C ALA A 61 -28.45 45.80 -8.27
N SER A 62 -28.06 46.50 -9.33
CA SER A 62 -26.72 46.61 -9.89
C SER A 62 -25.86 47.58 -9.08
N SER A 63 -24.59 47.26 -8.85
CA SER A 63 -23.55 48.27 -8.58
C SER A 63 -22.18 47.83 -9.12
N ARG A 64 -21.44 48.85 -9.56
CA ARG A 64 -20.29 48.91 -10.48
C ARG A 64 -18.94 48.58 -9.79
N PRO A 65 -17.87 48.18 -10.50
CA PRO A 65 -16.71 47.52 -9.90
C PRO A 65 -15.72 48.51 -9.28
N THR A 66 -15.06 48.09 -8.20
CA THR A 66 -13.97 48.82 -7.56
C THR A 66 -12.65 48.10 -7.83
N SER A 67 -11.70 48.82 -8.42
CA SER A 67 -10.34 48.40 -8.75
C SER A 67 -9.50 48.15 -7.50
N THR A 68 -8.94 46.95 -7.36
CA THR A 68 -7.92 46.59 -6.36
C THR A 68 -6.52 46.93 -6.88
N PRO A 69 -5.61 47.47 -6.04
CA PRO A 69 -4.22 47.71 -6.43
C PRO A 69 -3.37 46.43 -6.31
N THR A 70 -2.55 46.18 -7.33
CA THR A 70 -1.54 45.12 -7.42
C THR A 70 -0.40 45.35 -6.42
N PRO A 71 0.02 44.36 -5.60
CA PRO A 71 1.26 44.47 -4.84
C PRO A 71 2.48 44.07 -5.70
N ALA A 72 3.54 44.88 -5.60
CA ALA A 72 4.84 44.65 -6.22
C ALA A 72 5.55 43.38 -5.65
N PRO A 73 6.48 42.75 -6.41
CA PRO A 73 7.09 41.48 -6.01
C PRO A 73 8.07 41.67 -4.86
N ILE A 74 7.89 40.89 -3.80
CA ILE A 74 8.79 40.76 -2.66
C ILE A 74 10.02 39.97 -3.14
N SER A 75 11.20 40.57 -3.07
CA SER A 75 12.48 39.90 -3.30
C SER A 75 12.65 38.77 -2.28
N ALA A 76 12.84 37.54 -2.75
CA ALA A 76 13.16 36.40 -1.90
C ALA A 76 14.51 36.62 -1.19
N PRO A 77 14.64 36.31 0.12
CA PRO A 77 15.94 36.27 0.76
C PRO A 77 16.70 35.01 0.33
N ALA A 78 18.01 35.21 0.14
CA ALA A 78 18.99 34.21 -0.24
C ALA A 78 19.22 33.17 0.87
N GLY A 79 19.45 31.92 0.46
CA GLY A 79 19.95 30.84 1.32
C GLY A 79 19.07 29.59 1.29
N ILE A 80 19.08 28.84 0.19
CA ILE A 80 18.64 27.44 0.22
C ILE A 80 19.87 26.65 0.64
N GLU A 81 19.96 26.30 1.92
CA GLU A 81 20.79 25.16 2.30
C GLU A 81 20.22 23.94 1.60
N GLU A 82 21.08 23.21 0.89
CA GLU A 82 20.74 21.97 0.19
C GLU A 82 20.34 20.95 1.27
N TYR A 83 19.04 20.89 1.60
CA TYR A 83 18.53 19.94 2.56
C TYR A 83 18.79 18.53 2.04
N ASP A 84 19.61 17.77 2.74
CA ASP A 84 19.73 16.34 2.55
C ASP A 84 18.31 15.73 2.68
N ASP A 85 17.80 15.17 1.58
CA ASP A 85 16.49 14.53 1.49
C ASP A 85 16.70 13.02 1.25
N PRO A 86 17.23 12.31 2.26
CA PRO A 86 17.64 10.93 2.10
C PRO A 86 16.43 10.01 1.90
N PRO A 87 16.59 8.91 1.14
CA PRO A 87 15.54 7.91 1.00
C PRO A 87 15.22 7.24 2.34
N LEU A 88 13.95 6.88 2.57
CA LEU A 88 13.48 6.22 3.79
C LEU A 88 14.21 4.90 4.09
N PHE A 89 14.62 4.18 3.05
CA PHE A 89 15.41 2.95 3.13
C PHE A 89 16.38 2.86 1.93
N SER A 90 17.30 1.89 1.94
CA SER A 90 18.28 1.71 0.85
C SER A 90 17.60 1.39 -0.48
N PRO A 91 17.80 2.19 -1.56
CA PRO A 91 17.21 1.91 -2.87
C PRO A 91 17.58 0.54 -3.45
N SER A 92 18.71 -0.04 -3.05
CA SER A 92 19.17 -1.37 -3.48
C SER A 92 18.26 -2.54 -3.09
N LEU A 93 17.30 -2.32 -2.19
CA LEU A 93 16.28 -3.32 -1.87
C LEU A 93 15.18 -3.43 -2.94
N ILE A 94 15.04 -2.42 -3.80
CA ILE A 94 14.14 -2.47 -4.95
C ILE A 94 14.84 -3.26 -6.06
N GLY A 95 14.18 -4.27 -6.62
CA GLY A 95 14.74 -5.08 -7.71
C GLY A 95 15.03 -4.25 -8.96
N ASP A 96 16.22 -4.45 -9.54
CA ASP A 96 16.65 -3.76 -10.77
C ASP A 96 15.74 -4.11 -11.98
N ASP A 97 15.20 -5.32 -11.99
CA ASP A 97 14.23 -5.80 -12.96
C ASP A 97 12.92 -5.00 -12.90
N VAL A 98 12.49 -4.59 -11.70
CA VAL A 98 11.29 -3.76 -11.54
C VAL A 98 11.55 -2.33 -12.02
N SER A 99 12.68 -1.76 -11.63
CA SER A 99 13.08 -0.40 -12.02
C SER A 99 13.22 -0.27 -13.54
N SER A 100 13.82 -1.25 -14.21
CA SER A 100 13.98 -1.28 -15.66
C SER A 100 12.67 -1.60 -16.43
N SER A 101 11.65 -2.10 -15.75
CA SER A 101 10.36 -2.47 -16.33
C SER A 101 9.29 -1.36 -16.25
N LEU A 102 9.65 -0.18 -15.77
CA LEU A 102 8.78 0.99 -15.74
C LEU A 102 8.61 1.60 -17.14
N PRO A 103 7.48 2.29 -17.41
CA PRO A 103 7.36 3.12 -18.61
C PRO A 103 8.44 4.19 -18.66
N GLU A 104 8.82 4.61 -19.87
CA GLU A 104 9.84 5.63 -20.09
C GLU A 104 9.56 6.91 -19.29
N GLY A 105 10.59 7.41 -18.61
CA GLY A 105 10.54 8.62 -17.79
C GLY A 105 9.84 8.48 -16.43
N TYR A 106 9.31 7.30 -16.10
CA TYR A 106 8.87 7.00 -14.73
C TYR A 106 10.05 6.52 -13.90
N SER A 107 9.97 6.72 -12.59
CA SER A 107 10.93 6.17 -11.63
C SER A 107 10.22 5.55 -10.43
N ILE A 108 10.86 4.59 -9.78
CA ILE A 108 10.45 4.02 -8.50
C ILE A 108 11.57 4.20 -7.49
N ARG A 109 11.23 4.66 -6.29
CA ARG A 109 12.22 4.92 -5.24
C ARG A 109 11.58 4.87 -3.85
N PRO A 110 12.38 4.75 -2.78
CA PRO A 110 11.89 4.96 -1.42
C PRO A 110 11.26 6.34 -1.25
N LEU A 111 10.28 6.43 -0.34
CA LEU A 111 9.67 7.68 0.10
C LEU A 111 10.74 8.62 0.66
N ARG A 112 10.53 9.93 0.50
CA ARG A 112 11.36 11.01 1.05
C ARG A 112 10.51 12.04 1.78
N ARG A 113 11.14 12.96 2.53
CA ARG A 113 10.39 14.03 3.22
C ARG A 113 9.77 15.00 2.22
N SER A 114 10.51 15.33 1.17
CA SER A 114 10.04 16.25 0.13
C SER A 114 8.77 15.77 -0.59
N ASP A 115 8.44 14.48 -0.51
CA ASP A 115 7.26 13.89 -1.13
C ASP A 115 5.94 14.38 -0.51
N TYR A 116 5.99 15.00 0.68
CA TYR A 116 4.87 15.77 1.23
C TYR A 116 4.36 16.80 0.21
N SER A 117 5.27 17.59 -0.37
CA SER A 117 4.99 18.53 -1.47
C SER A 117 5.01 17.88 -2.85
N GLY A 118 5.53 16.65 -2.95
CA GLY A 118 5.70 15.91 -4.21
C GLY A 118 4.49 15.10 -4.67
N GLY A 119 3.32 15.24 -4.02
CA GLY A 119 2.08 14.56 -4.45
C GLY A 119 1.76 13.24 -3.75
N PHE A 120 2.50 12.88 -2.69
CA PHE A 120 2.28 11.64 -1.94
C PHE A 120 0.89 11.55 -1.30
N LEU A 121 0.50 12.55 -0.50
CA LEU A 121 -0.80 12.55 0.17
C LEU A 121 -1.98 12.62 -0.83
N PRO A 122 -1.95 13.46 -1.89
CA PRO A 122 -2.93 13.38 -2.96
C PRO A 122 -3.06 12.00 -3.61
N THR A 123 -1.96 11.28 -3.80
CA THR A 123 -1.98 9.92 -4.35
C THR A 123 -2.66 8.94 -3.42
N LEU A 124 -2.36 8.97 -2.11
CA LEU A 124 -3.01 8.08 -1.12
C LEU A 124 -4.53 8.29 -1.03
N ARG A 125 -5.03 9.50 -1.30
CA ARG A 125 -6.48 9.81 -1.23
C ARG A 125 -7.34 9.05 -2.23
N VAL A 126 -6.75 8.40 -3.24
CA VAL A 126 -7.51 7.53 -4.14
C VAL A 126 -7.89 6.19 -3.49
N LEU A 127 -7.19 5.80 -2.43
CA LEU A 127 -7.43 4.57 -1.68
C LEU A 127 -8.46 4.80 -0.57
N THR A 128 -8.25 5.81 0.26
CA THR A 128 -9.09 6.05 1.45
C THR A 128 -9.01 7.50 1.94
N THR A 129 -9.69 7.79 3.05
CA THR A 129 -9.62 9.08 3.74
C THR A 129 -8.24 9.27 4.38
N VAL A 130 -7.52 10.31 3.98
CA VAL A 130 -6.22 10.70 4.58
C VAL A 130 -6.36 11.86 5.57
N GLY A 131 -7.22 12.84 5.26
CA GLY A 131 -7.24 14.13 5.94
C GLY A 131 -6.23 15.12 5.36
N GLU A 132 -5.93 16.16 6.14
CA GLU A 132 -5.02 17.26 5.77
C GLU A 132 -3.93 17.43 6.86
N PRO A 133 -3.02 16.45 7.02
CA PRO A 133 -1.93 16.59 7.98
C PRO A 133 -1.02 17.74 7.57
N THR A 134 -0.56 18.51 8.55
CA THR A 134 0.46 19.55 8.37
C THR A 134 1.81 18.92 8.02
N LEU A 135 2.73 19.72 7.45
CA LEU A 135 4.11 19.29 7.18
C LEU A 135 4.81 18.80 8.46
N ALA A 136 4.55 19.43 9.60
CA ALA A 136 5.12 19.03 10.88
C ALA A 136 4.64 17.63 11.31
N GLU A 137 3.34 17.35 11.18
CA GLU A 137 2.77 16.03 11.49
C GLU A 137 3.30 14.95 10.53
N PHE A 138 3.43 15.28 9.24
CA PHE A 138 4.03 14.39 8.25
C PHE A 138 5.48 14.07 8.59
N ASN A 139 6.29 15.09 8.87
CA ASN A 139 7.70 14.93 9.23
C ASN A 139 7.86 14.10 10.50
N ALA A 140 7.07 14.37 11.53
CA ALA A 140 7.08 13.59 12.77
C ALA A 140 6.74 12.11 12.52
N ARG A 141 5.78 11.82 11.64
CA ARG A 141 5.46 10.44 11.24
C ARG A 141 6.59 9.81 10.42
N TYR A 142 7.19 10.56 9.50
CA TYR A 142 8.34 10.11 8.73
C TYR A 142 9.52 9.75 9.64
N ASP A 143 9.85 10.59 10.62
CA ASP A 143 10.91 10.35 11.61
C ASP A 143 10.68 9.05 12.40
N PHE A 144 9.44 8.83 12.82
CA PHE A 144 9.06 7.60 13.50
C PHE A 144 9.30 6.36 12.62
N MET A 145 8.93 6.43 11.34
CA MET A 145 9.13 5.31 10.41
C MET A 145 10.61 5.12 10.05
N ALA A 146 11.34 6.21 9.80
CA ALA A 146 12.76 6.21 9.45
C ALA A 146 13.64 5.66 10.60
N SER A 147 13.29 5.93 11.86
CA SER A 147 13.96 5.32 13.02
C SER A 147 13.69 3.82 13.18
N ARG A 148 12.83 3.24 12.32
CA ARG A 148 12.47 1.81 12.25
C ARG A 148 12.66 1.32 10.81
N ASN A 149 13.81 1.67 10.23
CA ASN A 149 14.20 1.39 8.83
C ASN A 149 14.36 -0.10 8.49
N ASP A 150 14.17 -0.99 9.47
CA ASP A 150 14.10 -2.44 9.31
C ASP A 150 12.65 -2.96 9.28
N THR A 151 11.67 -2.08 9.48
CA THR A 151 10.24 -2.40 9.66
C THR A 151 9.36 -1.80 8.58
N TYR A 152 9.52 -0.50 8.29
CA TYR A 152 8.66 0.22 7.35
C TYR A 152 9.39 0.51 6.04
N TYR A 153 8.92 -0.07 4.95
CA TYR A 153 9.47 0.14 3.62
C TYR A 153 8.40 0.75 2.73
N ILE A 154 8.38 2.08 2.64
CA ILE A 154 7.42 2.83 1.83
C ILE A 154 8.11 3.32 0.57
N LEU A 155 7.56 2.99 -0.59
CA LEU A 155 8.07 3.40 -1.88
C LEU A 155 7.03 4.16 -2.68
N VAL A 156 7.53 4.95 -3.63
CA VAL A 156 6.73 5.78 -4.53
C VAL A 156 7.14 5.53 -5.97
N ILE A 157 6.18 5.68 -6.88
CA ILE A 157 6.43 5.87 -8.31
C ILE A 157 6.23 7.34 -8.64
N CYS A 158 7.23 7.95 -9.27
CA CYS A 158 7.15 9.30 -9.82
C CYS A 158 6.95 9.25 -11.34
N ASP A 159 6.14 10.16 -11.87
CA ASP A 159 5.98 10.36 -13.31
C ASP A 159 7.12 11.22 -13.91
N THR A 160 7.00 11.56 -15.19
CA THR A 160 7.98 12.33 -15.95
C THR A 160 8.24 13.74 -15.41
N THR A 161 7.34 14.26 -14.56
CA THR A 161 7.49 15.57 -13.90
C THR A 161 8.15 15.47 -12.53
N GLY A 162 8.43 14.25 -12.05
CA GLY A 162 8.91 13.98 -10.70
C GLY A 162 7.77 13.89 -9.66
N THR A 163 6.51 14.08 -10.07
CA THR A 163 5.36 14.00 -9.16
C THR A 163 5.08 12.56 -8.77
N VAL A 164 4.87 12.30 -7.48
CA VAL A 164 4.40 11.00 -6.97
C VAL A 164 3.01 10.72 -7.52
N VAL A 165 2.89 9.58 -8.20
CA VAL A 165 1.66 9.10 -8.84
C VAL A 165 1.28 7.68 -8.45
N GLY A 166 2.15 6.99 -7.73
CA GLY A 166 1.89 5.69 -7.15
C GLY A 166 2.62 5.51 -5.83
N THR A 167 2.07 4.72 -4.93
CA THR A 167 2.65 4.43 -3.63
C THR A 167 2.24 3.04 -3.15
N GLY A 168 3.08 2.48 -2.30
CA GLY A 168 2.80 1.28 -1.54
C GLY A 168 3.80 1.09 -0.41
N ALA A 169 3.43 0.30 0.58
CA ALA A 169 4.28 -0.03 1.71
C ALA A 169 4.38 -1.53 1.89
N VAL A 170 5.52 -2.00 2.41
CA VAL A 170 5.60 -3.30 3.07
C VAL A 170 6.08 -3.11 4.50
N ILE A 171 5.34 -3.69 5.44
CA ILE A 171 5.63 -3.67 6.87
C ILE A 171 6.12 -5.06 7.28
N VAL A 172 7.33 -5.13 7.82
CA VAL A 172 7.94 -6.42 8.19
C VAL A 172 7.62 -6.76 9.64
N GLU A 173 6.80 -7.78 9.84
CA GLU A 173 6.47 -8.32 11.16
C GLU A 173 7.45 -9.44 11.54
N ARG A 174 7.97 -9.38 12.77
CA ARG A 174 8.81 -10.44 13.36
C ARG A 174 7.91 -11.41 14.12
N LYS A 175 8.08 -12.71 13.90
CA LYS A 175 7.29 -13.76 14.56
C LYS A 175 8.19 -14.74 15.29
N PHE A 176 7.69 -15.37 16.35
CA PHE A 176 8.36 -16.52 16.98
C PHE A 176 8.21 -17.79 16.14
N ILE A 177 7.06 -17.95 15.49
CA ILE A 177 6.77 -19.10 14.60
C ILE A 177 7.66 -19.07 13.35
N HIS A 178 7.68 -20.18 12.59
CA HIS A 178 8.55 -20.35 11.42
C HIS A 178 10.03 -20.07 11.72
N ASN A 179 10.50 -20.53 12.89
CA ASN A 179 11.89 -20.37 13.34
C ASN A 179 12.34 -18.90 13.38
N MET A 180 11.66 -18.08 14.19
CA MET A 180 11.89 -16.64 14.28
C MET A 180 11.67 -15.90 12.94
N GLY A 181 10.68 -16.37 12.16
CA GLY A 181 10.46 -15.93 10.79
C GLY A 181 9.90 -14.51 10.66
N LEU A 182 10.02 -13.95 9.46
CA LEU A 182 9.50 -12.62 9.10
C LEU A 182 8.33 -12.73 8.11
N VAL A 183 7.33 -11.87 8.25
CA VAL A 183 6.22 -11.72 7.29
C VAL A 183 6.15 -10.29 6.79
N GLY A 184 6.09 -10.11 5.47
CA GLY A 184 5.79 -8.81 4.86
C GLY A 184 4.28 -8.60 4.78
N HIS A 185 3.79 -7.46 5.25
CA HIS A 185 2.40 -7.02 5.09
C HIS A 185 2.40 -5.87 4.09
N ILE A 186 1.81 -6.09 2.92
CA ILE A 186 1.72 -5.08 1.87
C ILE A 186 0.50 -4.20 2.14
N GLU A 187 0.73 -2.90 2.26
CA GLU A 187 -0.25 -1.91 2.70
C GLU A 187 -0.28 -0.69 1.77
N ASP A 188 -1.36 0.09 1.88
CA ASP A 188 -1.50 1.45 1.32
C ASP A 188 -1.18 1.55 -0.19
N ILE A 189 -1.64 0.56 -0.98
CA ILE A 189 -1.45 0.52 -2.43
C ILE A 189 -2.38 1.51 -3.12
N ALA A 190 -1.79 2.53 -3.73
CA ALA A 190 -2.52 3.58 -4.43
C ALA A 190 -1.82 3.98 -5.73
N VAL A 191 -2.61 4.23 -6.78
CA VAL A 191 -2.16 4.82 -8.05
C VAL A 191 -3.15 5.91 -8.43
N ALA A 192 -2.63 7.11 -8.70
CA ALA A 192 -3.41 8.26 -9.13
C ALA A 192 -4.33 7.89 -10.30
N LYS A 193 -5.60 8.35 -10.28
CA LYS A 193 -6.65 7.88 -11.20
C LYS A 193 -6.26 8.05 -12.68
N ASN A 194 -5.61 9.16 -13.03
CA ASN A 194 -5.12 9.45 -14.38
C ASN A 194 -3.87 8.64 -14.80
N GLN A 195 -3.34 7.81 -13.90
CA GLN A 195 -2.13 7.01 -14.07
C GLN A 195 -2.42 5.49 -13.97
N GLN A 196 -3.67 5.12 -13.69
CA GLN A 196 -4.12 3.73 -13.67
C GLN A 196 -4.11 3.10 -15.07
N GLY A 197 -4.07 1.77 -15.14
CA GLY A 197 -3.98 1.03 -16.41
C GLY A 197 -2.57 0.95 -17.03
N LYS A 198 -1.61 1.74 -16.54
CA LYS A 198 -0.22 1.79 -17.03
C LYS A 198 0.74 0.81 -16.35
N LYS A 199 0.19 -0.25 -15.73
CA LYS A 199 0.94 -1.27 -14.96
C LYS A 199 1.72 -0.76 -13.73
N LEU A 200 1.57 0.50 -13.33
CA LEU A 200 2.27 1.07 -12.16
C LEU A 200 1.97 0.30 -10.86
N GLY A 201 0.70 -0.04 -10.62
CA GLY A 201 0.32 -0.86 -9.46
C GLY A 201 1.01 -2.22 -9.44
N LEU A 202 1.15 -2.88 -10.60
CA LEU A 202 1.88 -4.14 -10.72
C LEU A 202 3.36 -3.96 -10.33
N ARG A 203 3.99 -2.87 -10.79
CA ARG A 203 5.38 -2.57 -10.44
C ARG A 203 5.57 -2.27 -8.95
N ILE A 204 4.62 -1.59 -8.32
CA ILE A 204 4.62 -1.38 -6.86
C ILE A 204 4.62 -2.73 -6.14
N ILE A 205 3.70 -3.64 -6.48
CA ILE A 205 3.63 -4.95 -5.83
C ILE A 205 4.92 -5.76 -6.04
N GLN A 206 5.46 -5.79 -7.27
CA GLN A 206 6.71 -6.49 -7.56
C GLN A 206 7.90 -5.93 -6.77
N ALA A 207 7.99 -4.60 -6.64
CA ALA A 207 9.04 -3.97 -5.85
C ALA A 207 8.92 -4.30 -4.36
N LEU A 208 7.71 -4.22 -3.80
CA LEU A 208 7.46 -4.53 -2.39
C LEU A 208 7.74 -6.00 -2.08
N ASP A 209 7.37 -6.91 -2.98
CA ASP A 209 7.66 -8.34 -2.82
C ASP A 209 9.16 -8.63 -2.91
N SER A 210 9.88 -7.96 -3.81
CA SER A 210 11.36 -8.00 -3.84
C SER A 210 11.97 -7.50 -2.54
N VAL A 211 11.47 -6.39 -1.98
CA VAL A 211 11.96 -5.87 -0.69
C VAL A 211 11.73 -6.91 0.40
N ALA A 212 10.50 -7.45 0.54
CA ALA A 212 10.16 -8.45 1.54
C ALA A 212 11.05 -9.71 1.43
N ALA A 213 11.25 -10.23 0.22
CA ALA A 213 12.11 -11.37 -0.01
C ALA A 213 13.57 -11.09 0.37
N ARG A 214 14.12 -9.93 -0.02
CA ARG A 214 15.52 -9.54 0.26
C ARG A 214 15.81 -9.35 1.75
N VAL A 215 14.82 -8.90 2.52
CA VAL A 215 14.96 -8.74 3.99
C VAL A 215 14.68 -10.02 4.76
N GLY A 216 14.32 -11.12 4.07
CA GLY A 216 14.19 -12.45 4.66
C GLY A 216 12.77 -12.85 5.07
N CYS A 217 11.73 -12.18 4.56
CA CYS A 217 10.36 -12.65 4.76
C CYS A 217 10.13 -14.01 4.11
N TYR A 218 9.50 -14.94 4.82
CA TYR A 218 9.12 -16.23 4.24
C TYR A 218 7.84 -16.15 3.39
N LYS A 219 7.08 -15.06 3.54
CA LYS A 219 5.94 -14.70 2.69
C LYS A 219 5.61 -13.21 2.80
N SER A 220 4.90 -12.72 1.79
CA SER A 220 4.16 -11.46 1.80
C SER A 220 2.65 -11.75 1.85
N ILE A 221 1.89 -10.95 2.59
CA ILE A 221 0.42 -11.00 2.63
C ILE A 221 -0.16 -9.60 2.45
N LEU A 222 -1.43 -9.53 2.05
CA LEU A 222 -2.23 -8.33 1.95
C LEU A 222 -3.70 -8.71 1.99
N ASP A 223 -4.53 -7.74 2.36
CA ASP A 223 -5.98 -7.84 2.27
C ASP A 223 -6.50 -7.05 1.06
N CYS A 224 -7.57 -7.55 0.45
CA CYS A 224 -8.17 -6.91 -0.71
C CYS A 224 -9.68 -7.21 -0.80
N SER A 225 -10.39 -6.33 -1.51
CA SER A 225 -11.80 -6.54 -1.85
C SER A 225 -11.94 -7.55 -2.99
N GLU A 226 -13.13 -8.13 -3.13
CA GLU A 226 -13.44 -8.99 -4.29
C GLU A 226 -13.24 -8.25 -5.63
N ALA A 227 -13.51 -6.93 -5.66
CA ALA A 227 -13.39 -6.12 -6.87
C ALA A 227 -11.95 -5.97 -7.39
N ASN A 228 -10.95 -6.08 -6.53
CA ASN A 228 -9.53 -5.97 -6.90
C ASN A 228 -8.73 -7.27 -6.70
N GLU A 229 -9.35 -8.37 -6.26
CA GLU A 229 -8.72 -9.70 -6.17
C GLU A 229 -8.03 -10.09 -7.50
N GLY A 230 -8.71 -9.89 -8.63
CA GLY A 230 -8.18 -10.20 -9.95
C GLY A 230 -6.92 -9.41 -10.35
N PHE A 231 -6.67 -8.26 -9.73
CA PHE A 231 -5.41 -7.52 -9.88
C PHE A 231 -4.27 -8.22 -9.11
N TYR A 232 -4.50 -8.62 -7.87
CA TYR A 232 -3.49 -9.30 -7.05
C TYR A 232 -3.15 -10.70 -7.58
N VAL A 233 -4.13 -11.42 -8.15
CA VAL A 233 -3.88 -12.68 -8.87
C VAL A 233 -2.91 -12.45 -10.04
N LYS A 234 -3.06 -11.37 -10.80
CA LYS A 234 -2.12 -11.00 -11.89
C LYS A 234 -0.73 -10.59 -11.38
N CYS A 235 -0.62 -10.21 -10.11
CA CYS A 235 0.66 -9.95 -9.45
C CYS A 235 1.33 -11.22 -8.89
N GLY A 236 0.69 -12.39 -9.00
CA GLY A 236 1.23 -13.67 -8.51
C GLY A 236 0.75 -14.08 -7.12
N PHE A 237 -0.09 -13.27 -6.47
CA PHE A 237 -0.70 -13.60 -5.18
C PHE A 237 -1.85 -14.59 -5.35
N LYS A 238 -2.16 -15.32 -4.27
CA LYS A 238 -3.26 -16.28 -4.21
C LYS A 238 -4.09 -16.01 -2.96
N ARG A 239 -5.41 -16.25 -3.03
CA ARG A 239 -6.29 -16.16 -1.88
C ARG A 239 -5.82 -17.13 -0.78
N ALA A 240 -5.63 -16.62 0.44
CA ALA A 240 -5.06 -17.37 1.55
C ALA A 240 -5.88 -17.29 2.86
N GLY A 241 -6.96 -16.51 2.90
CA GLY A 241 -7.77 -16.32 4.09
C GLY A 241 -8.93 -15.34 3.89
N LEU A 242 -9.50 -14.89 5.00
CA LEU A 242 -10.50 -13.82 5.08
C LEU A 242 -9.96 -12.73 6.01
N GLU A 243 -10.04 -11.48 5.56
CA GLU A 243 -9.86 -10.32 6.42
C GLU A 243 -11.07 -10.19 7.36
N MET A 244 -10.82 -9.93 8.63
CA MET A 244 -11.85 -9.63 9.62
C MET A 244 -11.51 -8.31 10.29
N ALA A 245 -12.46 -7.38 10.35
CA ALA A 245 -12.25 -6.05 10.91
C ALA A 245 -13.22 -5.74 12.07
N HIS A 246 -12.72 -5.07 13.10
CA HIS A 246 -13.51 -4.45 14.17
C HIS A 246 -13.10 -2.99 14.31
N TYR A 247 -13.95 -2.08 13.85
CA TYR A 247 -13.68 -0.64 13.88
C TYR A 247 -14.10 -0.02 15.22
N TYR A 248 -13.23 0.83 15.80
CA TYR A 248 -13.52 1.56 17.04
C TYR A 248 -14.11 2.95 16.75
N GLU A 249 -15.04 3.42 17.58
CA GLU A 249 -15.61 4.76 17.47
C GLU A 249 -14.54 5.85 17.64
N LYS A 250 -14.65 6.94 16.87
CA LYS A 250 -13.78 8.11 17.07
C LYS A 250 -14.17 8.80 18.38
N ALA A 251 -13.23 8.91 19.31
CA ALA A 251 -13.42 9.75 20.49
C ALA A 251 -13.81 11.17 20.05
N PRO A 252 -14.82 11.81 20.68
CA PRO A 252 -15.19 13.18 20.36
C PRO A 252 -13.98 14.09 20.55
N LYS A 253 -13.72 14.96 19.57
CA LYS A 253 -12.66 15.97 19.68
C LYS A 253 -12.99 16.86 20.88
N MET A 254 -12.19 16.78 21.94
CA MET A 254 -12.20 17.79 23.00
C MET A 254 -11.69 19.09 22.38
N ASN A 255 -12.57 20.08 22.24
CA ASN A 255 -12.14 21.44 21.96
C ASN A 255 -11.45 21.97 23.23
N LEU A 256 -10.12 21.99 23.24
CA LEU A 256 -9.32 22.74 24.20
C LEU A 256 -9.11 24.16 23.70
#